data_AF-A0A4V1BML6-F1
#
_entry.id   AF-A0A4V1BML6-F1
#
_cell.length_a   1.000
_cell.length_b   1.000
_cell.length_c   1.000
_cell.angle_alpha   90.00
_cell.angle_beta   90.00
_cell.angle_gamma   90.00
#
_symmetry.space_group_name_H-M   'P 1'
#
loop_
_entity.id
_entity.type
_entity.pdbx_description
1 polymer ?
#
loop_
_entity_poly.entity_id
_entity_poly.type
_entity_poly.pdbx_seq_one_letter_code
_entity_poly.pdbx_strand_id
1 'polypeptide(L)'
;MLGDVAPRDRGLADAGRSIEVKEAGHVQLLRQVDNLFRLSHVPPSTTGLGGGGLAAGRGLGLLYGLAHHTISGETMRLAHLSTARARVGIAAVAVLAICATLLPMGAAAAAERRPDGFSGYAFDARCAPTQEQMDAWLTSSPFSGVGIYIGGSMASCRPTASDPGQPHLDATWVARQRAGGWRLLPIWAGPQAACHTLYGDLIDANPAGSYAAADARGRAEAAAAVARAQQLGLPASSTLWYDLEGGYDVTNDDCRRSALRFLSGWTSALHDLGYRSGVYSSVSAGIHALDNADNLSPGSYVMPDHVWYAWYNGRADVAIDPQWVRPSSWEGQRVHQYEAHTSATYGGVSLTIDRNFMEIDGGAQPPRSTRLCGRTRVDFRTYPRLKPGSRGVRTKTLQCVLRKNARYRGKLDGQFDRGVLKAVRTFQRRHDLRVTGRADAATWTALFAKGSTPMLKVGAAGQPALRLQRSLRAAGFRSVKPTGVVTDRTATAVRRLQQRLGLDATGVVTADTWSALQHGRR
;
A
#
# COMPACT_ATOMS: atom_id res chain seq x y z
N MET A 1 -75.85 33.00 -5.09
CA MET A 1 -76.37 31.63 -5.20
C MET A 1 -75.18 30.71 -5.00
N LEU A 2 -75.04 30.20 -3.76
CA LEU A 2 -75.22 28.77 -3.42
C LEU A 2 -74.08 27.91 -4.02
N GLY A 3 -73.19 27.28 -3.26
CA GLY A 3 -73.13 27.08 -1.82
C GLY A 3 -71.83 26.37 -1.40
N ASP A 4 -71.60 26.41 -0.09
CA ASP A 4 -70.57 25.72 0.69
C ASP A 4 -70.48 24.20 0.45
N VAL A 5 -69.35 23.61 0.88
CA VAL A 5 -69.24 22.51 1.87
C VAL A 5 -67.92 21.74 1.67
N ALA A 6 -66.96 21.91 2.59
CA ALA A 6 -66.11 20.82 3.09
C ALA A 6 -66.90 20.09 4.22
N PRO A 7 -66.63 18.84 4.68
CA PRO A 7 -65.31 18.16 4.81
C PRO A 7 -65.32 16.59 4.75
N ARG A 8 -64.14 15.98 5.02
CA ARG A 8 -63.85 14.71 5.77
C ARG A 8 -63.04 13.59 5.07
N ASP A 9 -61.79 13.49 5.53
CA ASP A 9 -61.04 12.34 6.06
C ASP A 9 -61.44 10.89 5.72
N ARG A 10 -60.43 10.15 5.21
CA ARG A 10 -59.90 8.80 5.56
C ARG A 10 -58.72 8.58 4.58
N GLY A 11 -57.46 8.34 4.94
CA GLY A 11 -56.88 7.40 5.90
C GLY A 11 -55.98 6.42 5.12
N LEU A 12 -54.79 6.12 5.67
CA LEU A 12 -53.65 5.29 5.18
C LEU A 12 -52.61 6.05 4.34
N ALA A 13 -51.43 6.45 4.85
CA ALA A 13 -50.38 5.70 5.56
C ALA A 13 -49.69 4.62 4.69
N ASP A 14 -48.37 4.79 4.59
CA ASP A 14 -47.32 3.80 4.31
C ASP A 14 -46.84 3.58 2.86
N ALA A 15 -45.74 4.26 2.51
CA ALA A 15 -44.75 3.82 1.51
C ALA A 15 -43.45 4.63 1.69
N GLY A 16 -42.95 4.70 2.93
CA GLY A 16 -41.76 5.47 3.30
C GLY A 16 -40.92 4.72 4.33
N ARG A 17 -40.73 3.41 4.13
CA ARG A 17 -39.92 2.56 5.00
C ARG A 17 -39.52 1.29 4.26
N SER A 18 -38.47 1.38 3.46
CA SER A 18 -37.70 0.25 2.96
C SER A 18 -36.43 0.84 2.40
N ILE A 19 -35.27 0.29 2.75
CA ILE A 19 -33.92 0.82 2.44
C ILE A 19 -33.38 1.83 3.48
N GLU A 20 -33.57 1.57 4.77
CA GLU A 20 -32.76 2.22 5.83
C GLU A 20 -32.24 1.21 6.89
N VAL A 21 -32.37 -0.10 6.64
CA VAL A 21 -32.05 -1.16 7.62
C VAL A 21 -30.91 -2.08 7.18
N LYS A 22 -30.34 -1.94 5.98
CA LYS A 22 -29.34 -2.91 5.48
C LYS A 22 -27.87 -2.66 5.86
N GLU A 23 -27.51 -1.49 6.40
CA GLU A 23 -26.11 -1.20 6.78
C GLU A 23 -25.92 -0.76 8.24
N ALA A 24 -26.99 -0.41 8.95
CA ALA A 24 -26.90 -0.05 10.38
C ALA A 24 -26.67 -1.25 11.32
N GLY A 25 -26.99 -2.48 10.87
CA GLY A 25 -26.84 -3.70 11.68
C GLY A 25 -25.40 -4.09 11.99
N HIS A 26 -24.43 -3.73 11.13
CA HIS A 26 -23.02 -4.09 11.33
C HIS A 26 -22.30 -3.21 12.36
N VAL A 27 -22.72 -1.95 12.54
CA VAL A 27 -22.11 -1.03 13.51
C VAL A 27 -22.53 -1.37 14.95
N GLN A 28 -23.70 -1.99 15.13
CA GLN A 28 -24.26 -2.27 16.45
C GLN A 28 -23.78 -3.61 17.03
N LEU A 29 -23.49 -4.61 16.19
CA LEU A 29 -22.97 -5.91 16.64
C LEU A 29 -21.53 -5.81 17.18
N LEU A 30 -20.69 -4.95 16.59
CA LEU A 30 -19.31 -4.73 17.04
C LEU A 30 -19.22 -4.00 18.39
N ARG A 31 -20.22 -3.19 18.77
CA ARG A 31 -20.26 -2.54 20.10
C ARG A 31 -20.69 -3.47 21.24
N GLN A 32 -21.31 -4.61 20.96
CA GLN A 32 -21.76 -5.54 21.99
C GLN A 32 -20.68 -6.54 22.44
N VAL A 33 -19.67 -6.81 21.61
CA VAL A 33 -18.58 -7.74 21.95
C VAL A 33 -17.59 -7.13 22.96
N ASP A 34 -17.41 -5.80 22.97
CA ASP A 34 -16.49 -5.11 23.89
C ASP A 34 -16.96 -5.07 25.36
N ASN A 35 -18.26 -5.24 25.64
CA ASN A 35 -18.80 -5.10 27.00
C ASN A 35 -18.89 -6.40 27.79
N LEU A 36 -18.67 -7.57 27.17
CA LEU A 36 -18.81 -8.88 27.83
C LEU A 36 -17.51 -9.46 28.41
N PHE A 37 -16.34 -8.89 28.09
CA PHE A 37 -15.04 -9.41 28.57
C PHE A 37 -14.38 -8.61 29.71
N ARG A 38 -15.08 -7.64 30.32
CA ARG A 38 -14.56 -6.86 31.46
C ARG A 38 -14.76 -7.49 32.86
N LEU A 39 -15.29 -8.71 32.96
CA LEU A 39 -15.51 -9.38 34.24
C LEU A 39 -14.89 -10.77 34.27
N SER A 40 -13.55 -10.83 34.36
CA SER A 40 -12.81 -11.91 35.05
C SER A 40 -11.31 -11.61 34.99
N HIS A 41 -10.78 -10.94 36.02
CA HIS A 41 -9.35 -10.86 36.29
C HIS A 41 -9.08 -11.57 37.62
N VAL A 42 -8.31 -12.65 37.57
CA VAL A 42 -7.60 -13.23 38.72
C VAL A 42 -6.13 -13.43 38.28
N PRO A 43 -5.12 -12.91 39.01
CA PRO A 43 -3.73 -13.07 38.62
C PRO A 43 -3.13 -14.38 39.18
N PRO A 44 -2.17 -15.04 38.48
CA PRO A 44 -1.37 -16.09 39.10
C PRO A 44 -0.12 -15.51 39.76
N SER A 45 0.18 -16.10 40.91
CA SER A 45 1.35 -15.91 41.77
C SER A 45 2.62 -16.51 41.17
N THR A 46 3.74 -15.91 41.56
CA THR A 46 5.11 -16.30 41.25
C THR A 46 5.54 -17.54 42.05
N THR A 47 6.36 -18.40 41.45
CA THR A 47 7.49 -19.09 42.10
C THR A 47 8.41 -19.65 41.01
N GLY A 48 9.71 -19.37 41.13
CA GLY A 48 10.75 -19.91 40.26
C GLY A 48 11.54 -21.01 40.96
N LEU A 49 12.37 -21.71 40.17
CA LEU A 49 13.56 -22.55 40.45
C LEU A 49 13.91 -23.15 39.05
N GLY A 50 15.11 -23.27 38.49
CA GLY A 50 16.50 -23.16 38.96
C GLY A 50 17.32 -24.28 38.26
N GLY A 51 18.41 -23.91 37.55
CA GLY A 51 19.47 -24.83 37.06
C GLY A 51 19.30 -25.36 35.63
N GLY A 52 20.32 -25.52 34.77
CA GLY A 52 21.77 -25.33 34.87
C GLY A 52 22.46 -26.05 33.69
N GLY A 53 23.41 -25.37 33.02
CA GLY A 53 24.61 -25.91 32.34
C GLY A 53 24.52 -26.93 31.18
N LEU A 54 25.17 -26.61 30.04
CA LEU A 54 26.43 -27.25 29.59
C LEU A 54 26.88 -26.72 28.22
N ALA A 55 28.20 -26.81 27.99
CA ALA A 55 28.98 -26.17 26.95
C ALA A 55 29.49 -27.16 25.87
N ALA A 56 30.27 -26.59 24.92
CA ALA A 56 31.11 -27.21 23.87
C ALA A 56 30.39 -27.55 22.54
N GLY A 57 30.99 -27.38 21.35
CA GLY A 57 32.41 -27.23 21.03
C GLY A 57 32.67 -26.67 19.62
N ARG A 58 33.96 -26.50 19.34
CA ARG A 58 34.60 -25.79 18.23
C ARG A 58 34.64 -26.60 16.92
N GLY A 59 34.69 -25.87 15.80
CA GLY A 59 35.83 -25.93 14.88
C GLY A 59 35.67 -26.72 13.57
N LEU A 60 35.87 -26.01 12.44
CA LEU A 60 36.82 -26.27 11.34
C LEU A 60 36.24 -25.80 10.00
N GLY A 61 36.98 -24.93 9.32
CA GLY A 61 36.79 -24.63 7.90
C GLY A 61 37.73 -25.47 7.03
N LEU A 62 37.50 -25.46 5.71
CA LEU A 62 38.54 -25.29 4.70
C LEU A 62 37.91 -25.02 3.32
N LEU A 63 38.69 -24.30 2.50
CA LEU A 63 38.43 -23.81 1.15
C LEU A 63 38.86 -24.82 0.05
N TYR A 64 38.66 -24.40 -1.20
CA TYR A 64 39.08 -24.91 -2.54
C TYR A 64 37.96 -25.62 -3.31
N GLY A 65 37.77 -25.42 -4.62
CA GLY A 65 38.48 -24.66 -5.65
C GLY A 65 37.90 -25.03 -7.02
N LEU A 66 37.83 -24.06 -7.94
CA LEU A 66 37.25 -24.15 -9.29
C LEU A 66 38.00 -25.11 -10.22
N ALA A 67 37.28 -25.72 -11.18
CA ALA A 67 37.82 -26.04 -12.50
C ALA A 67 36.72 -26.02 -13.58
N HIS A 68 36.86 -25.09 -14.52
CA HIS A 68 36.22 -25.11 -15.84
C HIS A 68 37.08 -25.96 -16.79
N HIS A 69 36.47 -26.81 -17.62
CA HIS A 69 36.99 -27.06 -18.97
C HIS A 69 35.88 -27.45 -19.96
N THR A 70 35.90 -26.72 -21.07
CA THR A 70 35.21 -26.89 -22.35
C THR A 70 35.74 -28.11 -23.10
N ILE A 71 34.88 -28.87 -23.79
CA ILE A 71 35.30 -29.71 -24.92
C ILE A 71 34.35 -29.47 -26.10
N SER A 72 34.97 -29.07 -27.21
CA SER A 72 34.42 -28.92 -28.56
C SER A 72 34.12 -30.27 -29.19
N GLY A 73 33.25 -30.24 -30.19
CA GLY A 73 32.64 -31.43 -30.80
C GLY A 73 33.53 -32.27 -31.68
N GLU A 74 32.97 -33.41 -32.05
CA GLU A 74 33.27 -34.11 -33.30
C GLU A 74 32.02 -34.88 -33.75
N THR A 75 31.85 -34.94 -35.06
CA THR A 75 30.70 -35.52 -35.74
C THR A 75 31.01 -36.94 -36.19
N MET A 76 29.93 -37.72 -36.37
CA MET A 76 29.67 -38.60 -37.52
C MET A 76 29.46 -40.10 -37.23
N ARG A 77 28.34 -40.56 -37.82
CA ARG A 77 27.97 -41.91 -38.31
C ARG A 77 26.99 -42.75 -37.50
N LEU A 78 25.78 -42.80 -38.08
CA LEU A 78 24.77 -43.84 -37.94
C LEU A 78 25.27 -45.19 -38.48
N ALA A 79 25.06 -46.25 -37.69
CA ALA A 79 24.78 -47.59 -38.18
C ALA A 79 23.97 -48.35 -37.12
N HIS A 80 22.79 -48.82 -37.52
CA HIS A 80 21.94 -49.74 -36.76
C HIS A 80 22.57 -51.13 -36.70
N LEU A 81 22.52 -51.81 -35.54
CA LEU A 81 21.94 -53.16 -35.38
C LEU A 81 22.06 -53.73 -33.95
N SER A 82 20.95 -54.36 -33.54
CA SER A 82 20.78 -55.48 -32.60
C SER A 82 21.19 -55.37 -31.13
N THR A 83 20.17 -55.20 -30.29
CA THR A 83 19.81 -56.02 -29.11
C THR A 83 20.91 -56.81 -28.39
N ALA A 84 21.33 -56.36 -27.20
CA ALA A 84 21.25 -57.12 -25.94
C ALA A 84 22.00 -56.39 -24.81
N ARG A 85 21.26 -56.06 -23.75
CA ARG A 85 21.66 -55.92 -22.32
C ARG A 85 20.98 -54.72 -21.67
N ALA A 86 19.73 -54.94 -21.31
CA ALA A 86 19.12 -54.28 -20.17
C ALA A 86 19.85 -54.68 -18.87
N ARG A 87 19.81 -53.79 -17.88
CA ARG A 87 20.34 -53.89 -16.51
C ARG A 87 21.80 -53.43 -16.35
N VAL A 88 22.00 -52.12 -16.22
CA VAL A 88 22.59 -51.42 -15.06
C VAL A 88 22.40 -49.92 -15.33
N GLY A 89 21.38 -49.30 -14.75
CA GLY A 89 21.11 -47.88 -15.02
C GLY A 89 19.87 -47.28 -14.33
N ILE A 90 19.41 -47.85 -13.21
CA ILE A 90 18.24 -47.32 -12.47
C ILE A 90 18.58 -46.95 -11.01
N ALA A 91 19.79 -47.23 -10.51
CA ALA A 91 20.13 -46.93 -9.12
C ALA A 91 20.72 -45.53 -8.87
N ALA A 92 21.23 -44.82 -9.89
CA ALA A 92 21.88 -43.51 -9.71
C ALA A 92 20.94 -42.30 -9.94
N VAL A 93 19.82 -42.48 -10.64
CA VAL A 93 18.83 -41.41 -10.86
C VAL A 93 17.82 -41.32 -9.70
N ALA A 94 17.59 -42.42 -8.99
CA ALA A 94 16.68 -42.45 -7.84
C ALA A 94 17.25 -41.73 -6.61
N VAL A 95 18.57 -41.70 -6.40
CA VAL A 95 19.18 -41.04 -5.22
C VAL A 95 19.30 -39.52 -5.41
N LEU A 96 19.46 -39.03 -6.64
CA LEU A 96 19.44 -37.58 -6.94
C LEU A 96 18.02 -37.00 -6.99
N ALA A 97 16.99 -37.82 -7.21
CA ALA A 97 15.59 -37.40 -7.15
C ALA A 97 15.02 -37.38 -5.72
N ILE A 98 15.64 -38.06 -4.75
CA ILE A 98 15.15 -38.15 -3.36
C ILE A 98 15.79 -37.08 -2.45
N CYS A 99 16.91 -36.46 -2.82
CA CYS A 99 17.49 -35.35 -2.05
C CYS A 99 16.91 -33.96 -2.41
N ALA A 100 16.01 -33.85 -3.39
CA ALA A 100 15.34 -32.59 -3.73
C ALA A 100 14.06 -32.33 -2.91
N THR A 101 13.60 -33.28 -2.08
CA THR A 101 12.35 -33.18 -1.31
C THR A 101 12.53 -32.75 0.16
N LEU A 102 13.71 -32.26 0.54
CA LEU A 102 13.97 -31.71 1.88
C LEU A 102 14.45 -30.26 1.82
N LEU A 103 13.95 -29.48 0.85
CA LEU A 103 13.94 -28.02 1.03
C LEU A 103 12.84 -27.71 2.07
N PRO A 104 13.15 -27.01 3.17
CA PRO A 104 12.10 -26.50 4.03
C PRO A 104 11.24 -25.57 3.16
N MET A 105 9.99 -25.94 2.92
CA MET A 105 9.00 -25.03 2.36
C MET A 105 8.87 -23.89 3.37
N GLY A 106 9.53 -22.78 3.03
CA GLY A 106 9.68 -21.64 3.93
C GLY A 106 8.31 -21.05 4.27
N ALA A 107 8.24 -20.50 5.49
CA ALA A 107 7.17 -19.58 5.91
C ALA A 107 6.77 -18.65 4.76
N ALA A 108 5.47 -18.31 4.65
CA ALA A 108 4.90 -17.42 3.65
C ALA A 108 5.95 -16.46 3.08
N ALA A 109 6.54 -16.83 1.94
CA ALA A 109 7.61 -16.04 1.36
C ALA A 109 6.96 -14.72 0.96
N ALA A 110 7.28 -13.65 1.69
CA ALA A 110 6.80 -12.33 1.36
C ALA A 110 7.11 -12.08 -0.12
N ALA A 111 6.05 -11.85 -0.91
CA ALA A 111 6.17 -11.58 -2.33
C ALA A 111 7.32 -10.60 -2.60
N GLU A 112 8.07 -10.84 -3.67
CA GLU A 112 9.28 -10.07 -3.98
C GLU A 112 8.95 -8.57 -3.96
N ARG A 113 9.59 -7.84 -3.03
CA ARG A 113 9.32 -6.41 -2.81
C ARG A 113 9.66 -5.63 -4.06
N ARG A 114 8.68 -4.90 -4.57
CA ARG A 114 8.87 -4.08 -5.76
C ARG A 114 9.47 -2.72 -5.43
N PRO A 115 10.17 -2.08 -6.39
CA PRO A 115 10.78 -0.76 -6.19
C PRO A 115 9.77 0.38 -5.91
N ASP A 116 8.47 0.15 -6.11
CA ASP A 116 7.40 1.13 -6.00
C ASP A 116 6.56 1.00 -4.72
N GLY A 117 7.11 0.35 -3.68
CA GLY A 117 6.49 0.23 -2.36
C GLY A 117 5.96 1.54 -1.81
N PHE A 118 4.83 1.44 -1.09
CA PHE A 118 4.02 2.59 -0.72
C PHE A 118 3.40 2.39 0.67
N SER A 119 3.47 3.43 1.49
CA SER A 119 2.75 3.53 2.76
C SER A 119 1.93 4.82 2.76
N GLY A 120 0.60 4.75 2.78
CA GLY A 120 -0.22 5.96 2.77
C GLY A 120 -1.71 5.70 2.69
N TYR A 121 -2.48 6.76 2.48
CA TYR A 121 -3.93 6.69 2.48
C TYR A 121 -4.49 6.14 1.17
N ALA A 122 -5.47 5.26 1.30
CA ALA A 122 -6.36 4.82 0.24
C ALA A 122 -7.81 4.99 0.69
N PHE A 123 -8.74 4.96 -0.24
CA PHE A 123 -10.16 4.84 0.08
C PHE A 123 -10.78 3.82 -0.87
N ASP A 124 -11.98 3.35 -0.58
CA ASP A 124 -12.80 2.69 -1.57
C ASP A 124 -14.21 3.28 -1.51
N ALA A 125 -14.93 3.15 -2.62
CA ALA A 125 -16.27 3.67 -2.76
C ALA A 125 -17.11 2.61 -3.45
N ARG A 126 -18.41 2.60 -3.14
CA ARG A 126 -19.37 1.62 -3.66
C ARG A 126 -19.33 1.54 -5.20
N CYS A 127 -19.37 2.70 -5.87
CA CYS A 127 -19.19 2.80 -7.32
C CYS A 127 -17.90 3.59 -7.65
N ALA A 128 -17.31 3.31 -8.81
CA ALA A 128 -16.23 4.13 -9.37
C ALA A 128 -16.67 5.61 -9.43
N PRO A 129 -15.94 6.55 -8.81
CA PRO A 129 -16.31 7.96 -8.81
C PRO A 129 -16.30 8.60 -10.21
N THR A 130 -17.03 9.71 -10.37
CA THR A 130 -16.99 10.52 -11.58
C THR A 130 -15.59 11.09 -11.82
N GLN A 131 -15.30 11.50 -13.05
CA GLN A 131 -14.01 12.13 -13.34
C GLN A 131 -13.81 13.44 -12.56
N GLU A 132 -14.87 14.24 -12.39
CA GLU A 132 -14.84 15.47 -11.60
C GLU A 132 -14.44 15.19 -10.14
N GLN A 133 -15.05 14.17 -9.53
CA GLN A 133 -14.70 13.70 -8.19
C GLN A 133 -13.23 13.30 -8.12
N MET A 134 -12.77 12.48 -9.07
CA MET A 134 -11.38 12.01 -9.11
C MET A 134 -10.37 13.16 -9.29
N ASP A 135 -10.64 14.12 -10.18
CA ASP A 135 -9.76 15.26 -10.44
C ASP A 135 -9.68 16.21 -9.23
N ALA A 136 -10.83 16.54 -8.63
CA ALA A 136 -10.89 17.37 -7.44
C ALA A 136 -10.13 16.71 -6.27
N TRP A 137 -10.40 15.44 -6.02
CA TRP A 137 -9.78 14.69 -4.91
C TRP A 137 -8.30 14.41 -5.12
N LEU A 138 -7.85 14.29 -6.37
CA LEU A 138 -6.44 14.05 -6.68
C LEU A 138 -5.55 15.17 -6.12
N THR A 139 -6.00 16.41 -6.13
CA THR A 139 -5.17 17.55 -5.68
C THR A 139 -5.50 18.05 -4.28
N SER A 140 -6.64 17.63 -3.71
CA SER A 140 -7.15 18.17 -2.45
C SER A 140 -7.27 17.15 -1.30
N SER A 141 -7.29 15.85 -1.59
CA SER A 141 -7.39 14.78 -0.60
C SER A 141 -6.03 14.15 -0.26
N PRO A 142 -5.86 13.56 0.95
CA PRO A 142 -4.63 12.84 1.31
C PRO A 142 -4.47 11.50 0.58
N PHE A 143 -5.54 10.98 -0.03
CA PHE A 143 -5.58 9.66 -0.63
C PHE A 143 -4.76 9.57 -1.91
N SER A 144 -3.99 8.49 -2.03
CA SER A 144 -3.30 8.11 -3.28
C SER A 144 -3.79 6.78 -3.82
N GLY A 145 -4.38 5.94 -2.97
CA GLY A 145 -5.04 4.69 -3.38
C GLY A 145 -6.56 4.84 -3.52
N VAL A 146 -7.15 4.09 -4.45
CA VAL A 146 -8.60 3.97 -4.62
C VAL A 146 -8.99 2.52 -4.92
N GLY A 147 -9.85 1.93 -4.10
CA GLY A 147 -10.49 0.64 -4.33
C GLY A 147 -11.63 0.76 -5.32
N ILE A 148 -11.68 -0.18 -6.29
CA ILE A 148 -12.70 -0.22 -7.33
C ILE A 148 -13.19 -1.65 -7.52
N TYR A 149 -14.50 -1.87 -7.41
CA TYR A 149 -15.10 -3.17 -7.73
C TYR A 149 -15.08 -3.38 -9.24
N ILE A 150 -14.27 -4.32 -9.71
CA ILE A 150 -14.11 -4.59 -11.14
C ILE A 150 -15.06 -5.67 -11.66
N GLY A 151 -15.58 -6.53 -10.78
CA GLY A 151 -16.53 -7.59 -11.13
C GLY A 151 -16.75 -8.62 -10.02
N GLY A 152 -17.37 -9.74 -10.41
CA GLY A 152 -17.77 -10.84 -9.53
C GLY A 152 -19.26 -10.82 -9.16
N SER A 153 -19.76 -11.95 -8.65
CA SER A 153 -21.17 -12.21 -8.31
C SER A 153 -21.64 -11.58 -7.00
N MET A 154 -20.77 -10.90 -6.25
CA MET A 154 -21.10 -9.96 -5.15
C MET A 154 -20.58 -8.50 -5.30
N ALA A 155 -19.93 -8.14 -6.40
CA ALA A 155 -19.59 -6.76 -6.77
C ALA A 155 -20.65 -5.69 -6.48
N SER A 156 -20.22 -4.61 -5.84
CA SER A 156 -21.02 -3.39 -5.68
C SER A 156 -21.30 -2.68 -7.01
N CYS A 157 -22.41 -1.94 -7.06
CA CYS A 157 -22.95 -1.23 -8.23
C CYS A 157 -23.02 -2.15 -9.46
N ARG A 158 -23.87 -3.18 -9.36
CA ARG A 158 -24.21 -4.03 -10.50
C ARG A 158 -25.23 -3.38 -11.41
N PRO A 159 -25.17 -3.66 -12.72
CA PRO A 159 -26.30 -3.38 -13.59
C PRO A 159 -27.55 -4.07 -13.04
N THR A 160 -28.55 -3.28 -12.66
CA THR A 160 -29.90 -3.74 -12.38
C THR A 160 -30.85 -3.09 -13.39
N ALA A 161 -32.12 -3.46 -13.40
CA ALA A 161 -33.11 -2.80 -14.27
C ALA A 161 -33.20 -1.27 -14.02
N SER A 162 -32.73 -0.78 -12.86
CA SER A 162 -32.79 0.62 -12.44
C SER A 162 -31.44 1.27 -12.13
N ASP A 163 -30.33 0.54 -12.27
CA ASP A 163 -28.97 1.01 -11.96
C ASP A 163 -28.04 0.57 -13.10
N PRO A 164 -27.34 1.46 -13.82
CA PRO A 164 -26.43 1.07 -14.91
C PRO A 164 -25.21 0.26 -14.44
N GLY A 165 -25.02 0.06 -13.13
CA GLY A 165 -23.90 -0.66 -12.57
C GLY A 165 -22.75 0.25 -12.23
N GLN A 166 -21.51 -0.13 -12.54
CA GLN A 166 -20.33 0.72 -12.36
C GLN A 166 -20.32 1.79 -13.46
N PRO A 167 -20.96 2.96 -13.26
CA PRO A 167 -21.38 3.81 -14.38
C PRO A 167 -20.22 4.58 -15.01
N HIS A 168 -19.07 4.58 -14.34
CA HIS A 168 -17.88 5.33 -14.74
C HIS A 168 -16.67 4.42 -14.96
N LEU A 169 -16.79 3.11 -14.71
CA LEU A 169 -15.65 2.19 -14.79
C LEU A 169 -15.50 1.60 -16.20
N ASP A 170 -14.58 2.18 -16.96
CA ASP A 170 -14.08 1.62 -18.22
C ASP A 170 -12.55 1.73 -18.32
N ALA A 171 -11.99 1.27 -19.44
CA ALA A 171 -10.56 1.34 -19.69
C ALA A 171 -10.04 2.80 -19.78
N THR A 172 -10.87 3.74 -20.22
CA THR A 172 -10.51 5.17 -20.32
C THR A 172 -10.39 5.77 -18.93
N TRP A 173 -11.34 5.50 -18.05
CA TRP A 173 -11.31 5.92 -16.65
C TRP A 173 -10.07 5.34 -15.95
N VAL A 174 -9.81 4.04 -16.10
CA VAL A 174 -8.64 3.38 -15.51
C VAL A 174 -7.34 4.01 -16.02
N ALA A 175 -7.21 4.23 -17.33
CA ALA A 175 -6.03 4.87 -17.91
C ALA A 175 -5.84 6.29 -17.37
N ARG A 176 -6.92 7.07 -17.26
CA ARG A 176 -6.88 8.44 -16.75
C ARG A 176 -6.45 8.49 -15.28
N GLN A 177 -6.99 7.62 -14.43
CA GLN A 177 -6.63 7.63 -13.01
C GLN A 177 -5.18 7.21 -12.80
N ARG A 178 -4.72 6.18 -13.50
CA ARG A 178 -3.31 5.75 -13.45
C ARG A 178 -2.38 6.85 -13.95
N ALA A 179 -2.72 7.54 -15.04
CA ALA A 179 -1.95 8.66 -15.57
C ALA A 179 -1.91 9.86 -14.59
N GLY A 180 -3.01 10.09 -13.85
CA GLY A 180 -3.07 11.07 -12.77
C GLY A 180 -2.25 10.70 -11.52
N GLY A 181 -1.80 9.45 -11.42
CA GLY A 181 -1.02 8.95 -10.29
C GLY A 181 -1.83 8.28 -9.18
N TRP A 182 -3.11 7.98 -9.43
CA TRP A 182 -3.89 7.11 -8.55
C TRP A 182 -3.35 5.68 -8.58
N ARG A 183 -3.26 5.07 -7.40
CA ARG A 183 -3.01 3.63 -7.24
C ARG A 183 -4.36 2.93 -7.15
N LEU A 184 -4.69 2.13 -8.14
CA LEU A 184 -5.95 1.40 -8.16
C LEU A 184 -5.81 0.09 -7.37
N LEU A 185 -6.80 -0.24 -6.54
CA LEU A 185 -6.95 -1.52 -5.84
C LEU A 185 -8.18 -2.22 -6.44
N PRO A 186 -8.01 -3.08 -7.46
CA PRO A 186 -9.12 -3.77 -8.12
C PRO A 186 -9.70 -4.87 -7.23
N ILE A 187 -10.97 -4.73 -6.87
CA ILE A 187 -11.71 -5.62 -5.98
C ILE A 187 -12.58 -6.55 -6.82
N TRP A 188 -12.51 -7.84 -6.53
CA TRP A 188 -13.38 -8.87 -7.09
C TRP A 188 -14.21 -9.48 -5.96
N ALA A 189 -15.51 -9.20 -5.97
CA ALA A 189 -16.42 -9.72 -4.96
C ALA A 189 -17.28 -10.81 -5.58
N GLY A 190 -17.05 -12.06 -5.16
CA GLY A 190 -17.65 -13.28 -5.73
C GLY A 190 -18.43 -14.10 -4.69
N PRO A 191 -18.51 -15.43 -4.84
CA PRO A 191 -19.10 -16.32 -3.84
C PRO A 191 -18.55 -16.12 -2.43
N GLN A 192 -19.43 -16.11 -1.44
CA GLN A 192 -19.07 -15.87 -0.04
C GLN A 192 -18.96 -17.18 0.74
N ALA A 193 -18.43 -17.13 1.96
CA ALA A 193 -18.24 -18.33 2.78
C ALA A 193 -19.54 -19.14 2.91
N ALA A 194 -19.45 -20.47 2.84
CA ALA A 194 -20.60 -21.37 2.70
C ALA A 194 -21.68 -21.22 3.78
N CYS A 195 -21.28 -20.82 4.98
CA CYS A 195 -22.16 -20.62 6.14
C CYS A 195 -22.66 -19.17 6.28
N HIS A 196 -22.41 -18.31 5.29
CA HIS A 196 -22.86 -16.93 5.33
C HIS A 196 -24.37 -16.84 5.09
N THR A 197 -25.06 -16.00 5.87
CA THR A 197 -26.53 -15.91 5.84
C THR A 197 -27.08 -14.74 5.01
N LEU A 198 -26.27 -13.71 4.75
CA LEU A 198 -26.69 -12.51 4.00
C LEU A 198 -26.46 -12.58 2.48
N TYR A 199 -25.67 -13.53 1.98
CA TYR A 199 -25.29 -13.60 0.56
C TYR A 199 -25.86 -14.85 -0.11
N GLY A 200 -26.22 -14.73 -1.39
CA GLY A 200 -26.89 -15.79 -2.15
C GLY A 200 -25.98 -16.65 -3.03
N ASP A 201 -24.77 -16.19 -3.36
CA ASP A 201 -23.74 -16.99 -4.04
C ASP A 201 -22.73 -17.42 -2.99
N LEU A 202 -22.61 -18.73 -2.79
CA LEU A 202 -21.89 -19.33 -1.67
C LEU A 202 -20.86 -20.34 -2.19
N ILE A 203 -19.72 -20.40 -1.51
CA ILE A 203 -18.67 -21.39 -1.75
C ILE A 203 -19.21 -22.79 -1.39
N ASP A 204 -18.90 -23.79 -2.21
CA ASP A 204 -19.27 -25.17 -1.94
C ASP A 204 -18.50 -25.72 -0.72
N ALA A 205 -19.23 -26.06 0.34
CA ALA A 205 -18.71 -26.62 1.59
C ALA A 205 -18.37 -28.11 1.52
N ASN A 206 -18.64 -28.81 0.42
CA ASN A 206 -18.45 -30.25 0.31
C ASN A 206 -16.96 -30.62 0.47
N PRO A 207 -16.60 -31.46 1.47
CA PRO A 207 -15.21 -31.86 1.70
C PRO A 207 -14.66 -32.83 0.65
N ALA A 208 -15.48 -33.33 -0.27
CA ALA A 208 -15.06 -34.25 -1.33
C ALA A 208 -13.82 -33.74 -2.10
N GLY A 209 -12.85 -34.63 -2.29
CA GLY A 209 -11.59 -34.30 -2.95
C GLY A 209 -10.77 -33.23 -2.20
N SER A 210 -10.93 -33.13 -0.88
CA SER A 210 -10.33 -32.05 -0.08
C SER A 210 -10.80 -30.66 -0.53
N TYR A 211 -12.12 -30.49 -0.61
CA TYR A 211 -12.80 -29.29 -1.07
C TYR A 211 -12.44 -28.90 -2.51
N ALA A 212 -12.37 -29.88 -3.41
CA ALA A 212 -11.95 -29.68 -4.81
C ALA A 212 -12.86 -28.70 -5.57
N ALA A 213 -14.16 -28.70 -5.28
CA ALA A 213 -15.12 -27.76 -5.88
C ALA A 213 -14.82 -26.31 -5.48
N ALA A 214 -14.47 -26.07 -4.21
CA ALA A 214 -14.08 -24.75 -3.72
C ALA A 214 -12.78 -24.25 -4.38
N ASP A 215 -11.76 -25.12 -4.50
CA ASP A 215 -10.50 -24.78 -5.21
C ASP A 215 -10.76 -24.39 -6.66
N ALA A 216 -11.51 -25.24 -7.39
CA ALA A 216 -11.86 -25.01 -8.78
C ALA A 216 -12.65 -23.71 -8.97
N ARG A 217 -13.58 -23.41 -8.06
CA ARG A 217 -14.32 -22.15 -8.09
C ARG A 217 -13.40 -20.95 -7.85
N GLY A 218 -12.50 -21.01 -6.88
CA GLY A 218 -11.51 -19.95 -6.63
C GLY A 218 -10.63 -19.65 -7.85
N ARG A 219 -10.17 -20.70 -8.53
CA ARG A 219 -9.40 -20.58 -9.79
C ARG A 219 -10.24 -19.95 -10.91
N ALA A 220 -11.51 -20.32 -11.03
CA ALA A 220 -12.41 -19.76 -12.03
C ALA A 220 -12.68 -18.26 -11.79
N GLU A 221 -12.91 -17.86 -10.54
CA GLU A 221 -13.07 -16.45 -10.16
C GLU A 221 -11.80 -15.64 -10.48
N ALA A 222 -10.61 -16.19 -10.20
CA ALA A 222 -9.34 -15.55 -10.52
C ALA A 222 -9.15 -15.35 -12.03
N ALA A 223 -9.48 -16.37 -12.84
CA ALA A 223 -9.42 -16.26 -14.29
C ALA A 223 -10.39 -15.17 -14.83
N ALA A 224 -11.60 -15.11 -14.27
CA ALA A 224 -12.58 -14.08 -14.63
C ALA A 224 -12.13 -12.67 -14.21
N ALA A 225 -11.54 -12.53 -13.01
CA ALA A 225 -10.99 -11.27 -12.53
C ALA A 225 -9.83 -10.79 -13.40
N VAL A 226 -8.94 -11.68 -13.82
CA VAL A 226 -7.85 -11.37 -14.74
C VAL A 226 -8.37 -10.93 -16.11
N ALA A 227 -9.33 -11.66 -16.69
CA ALA A 227 -9.94 -11.28 -17.96
C ALA A 227 -10.56 -9.88 -17.89
N ARG A 228 -11.26 -9.57 -16.79
CA ARG A 228 -11.84 -8.25 -16.56
C ARG A 228 -10.77 -7.17 -16.34
N ALA A 229 -9.71 -7.48 -15.60
CA ALA A 229 -8.59 -6.57 -15.41
C ALA A 229 -7.91 -6.22 -16.73
N GLN A 230 -7.71 -7.21 -17.62
CA GLN A 230 -7.17 -7.01 -18.96
C GLN A 230 -8.06 -6.12 -19.82
N GLN A 231 -9.38 -6.33 -19.81
CA GLN A 231 -10.35 -5.46 -20.52
C GLN A 231 -10.29 -4.01 -20.04
N LEU A 232 -10.04 -3.79 -18.75
CA LEU A 232 -9.88 -2.47 -18.15
C LEU A 232 -8.48 -1.86 -18.36
N GLY A 233 -7.55 -2.58 -18.98
CA GLY A 233 -6.17 -2.11 -19.18
C GLY A 233 -5.32 -2.09 -17.90
N LEU A 234 -5.70 -2.87 -16.89
CA LEU A 234 -4.86 -3.09 -15.71
C LEU A 234 -3.70 -4.02 -16.09
N PRO A 235 -2.45 -3.64 -15.79
CA PRO A 235 -1.29 -4.40 -16.22
C PRO A 235 -1.23 -5.77 -15.52
N ALA A 236 -0.65 -6.75 -16.21
CA ALA A 236 -0.07 -7.91 -15.53
C ALA A 236 0.86 -7.42 -14.42
N SER A 237 0.99 -8.18 -13.34
CA SER A 237 1.64 -7.80 -12.08
C SER A 237 0.76 -7.00 -11.08
N SER A 238 -0.41 -6.48 -11.47
CA SER A 238 -1.34 -5.87 -10.51
C SER A 238 -1.76 -6.85 -9.41
N THR A 239 -2.02 -6.34 -8.21
CA THR A 239 -2.73 -7.11 -7.16
C THR A 239 -4.22 -7.09 -7.46
N LEU A 240 -4.87 -8.25 -7.54
CA LEU A 240 -6.33 -8.36 -7.56
C LEU A 240 -6.80 -8.84 -6.18
N TRP A 241 -7.78 -8.16 -5.61
CA TRP A 241 -8.25 -8.38 -4.25
C TRP A 241 -9.54 -9.19 -4.27
N TYR A 242 -9.52 -10.42 -3.78
CA TYR A 242 -10.75 -11.15 -3.54
C TYR A 242 -11.45 -10.60 -2.30
N ASP A 243 -12.71 -10.23 -2.42
CA ASP A 243 -13.54 -9.79 -1.31
C ASP A 243 -14.33 -10.96 -0.74
N LEU A 244 -13.82 -11.49 0.39
CA LEU A 244 -14.49 -12.47 1.22
C LEU A 244 -14.97 -11.77 2.49
N GLU A 245 -16.25 -11.45 2.52
CA GLU A 245 -16.89 -10.72 3.59
C GLU A 245 -16.76 -11.44 4.93
N GLY A 246 -16.67 -10.66 6.00
CA GLY A 246 -16.66 -11.18 7.36
C GLY A 246 -18.02 -11.72 7.80
N GLY A 247 -18.19 -11.99 9.09
CA GLY A 247 -19.50 -12.34 9.66
C GLY A 247 -19.96 -13.79 9.42
N TYR A 248 -19.14 -14.63 8.78
CA TYR A 248 -19.35 -16.07 8.72
C TYR A 248 -18.71 -16.80 9.91
N ASP A 249 -19.24 -17.98 10.24
CA ASP A 249 -18.76 -18.79 11.34
C ASP A 249 -17.43 -19.49 10.98
N VAL A 250 -16.33 -18.94 11.49
CA VAL A 250 -14.99 -19.54 11.34
C VAL A 250 -14.78 -20.80 12.17
N THR A 251 -15.65 -21.12 13.13
CA THR A 251 -15.54 -22.34 13.93
C THR A 251 -16.10 -23.56 13.20
N ASN A 252 -17.02 -23.35 12.25
CA ASN A 252 -17.51 -24.38 11.36
C ASN A 252 -16.40 -24.86 10.40
N ASP A 253 -16.04 -26.13 10.50
CA ASP A 253 -14.91 -26.71 9.77
C ASP A 253 -15.09 -26.65 8.26
N ASP A 254 -16.25 -27.05 7.74
CA ASP A 254 -16.49 -27.08 6.29
C ASP A 254 -16.60 -25.67 5.72
N CYS A 255 -17.20 -24.73 6.45
CA CYS A 255 -17.22 -23.32 6.05
C CYS A 255 -15.82 -22.72 6.01
N ARG A 256 -15.03 -22.89 7.09
CA ARG A 256 -13.66 -22.38 7.19
C ARG A 256 -12.74 -23.01 6.14
N ARG A 257 -12.74 -24.33 6.02
CA ARG A 257 -11.80 -25.06 5.15
C ARG A 257 -12.14 -24.91 3.68
N SER A 258 -13.43 -24.85 3.31
CA SER A 258 -13.83 -24.54 1.93
C SER A 258 -13.44 -23.11 1.55
N ALA A 259 -13.64 -22.11 2.43
CA ALA A 259 -13.18 -20.74 2.19
C ALA A 259 -11.66 -20.65 2.02
N LEU A 260 -10.87 -21.29 2.90
CA LEU A 260 -9.41 -21.33 2.77
C LEU A 260 -8.97 -22.02 1.47
N ARG A 261 -9.63 -23.11 1.08
CA ARG A 261 -9.33 -23.82 -0.17
C ARG A 261 -9.67 -23.00 -1.40
N PHE A 262 -10.81 -22.31 -1.37
CA PHE A 262 -11.21 -21.35 -2.39
C PHE A 262 -10.15 -20.24 -2.56
N LEU A 263 -9.72 -19.60 -1.45
CA LEU A 263 -8.71 -18.53 -1.49
C LEU A 263 -7.33 -19.03 -1.95
N SER A 264 -6.99 -20.29 -1.63
CA SER A 264 -5.80 -20.96 -2.17
C SER A 264 -5.88 -21.15 -3.67
N GLY A 265 -7.03 -21.57 -4.20
CA GLY A 265 -7.29 -21.71 -5.64
C GLY A 265 -7.22 -20.36 -6.36
N TRP A 266 -7.86 -19.33 -5.79
CA TRP A 266 -7.77 -17.94 -6.25
C TRP A 266 -6.32 -17.47 -6.37
N THR A 267 -5.55 -17.62 -5.29
CA THR A 267 -4.16 -17.18 -5.24
C THR A 267 -3.29 -17.92 -6.24
N SER A 268 -3.41 -19.25 -6.31
CA SER A 268 -2.65 -20.09 -7.23
C SER A 268 -2.88 -19.67 -8.69
N ALA A 269 -4.16 -19.50 -9.08
CA ALA A 269 -4.49 -19.11 -10.44
C ALA A 269 -4.01 -17.69 -10.79
N LEU A 270 -4.07 -16.73 -9.85
CA LEU A 270 -3.51 -15.41 -10.10
C LEU A 270 -2.00 -15.45 -10.34
N HIS A 271 -1.27 -16.23 -9.53
CA HIS A 271 0.17 -16.43 -9.73
C HIS A 271 0.48 -17.06 -11.07
N ASP A 272 -0.26 -18.12 -11.45
CA ASP A 272 -0.13 -18.79 -12.76
C ASP A 272 -0.38 -17.82 -13.93
N LEU A 273 -1.25 -16.83 -13.73
CA LEU A 273 -1.60 -15.80 -14.71
C LEU A 273 -0.73 -14.53 -14.64
N GLY A 274 0.28 -14.49 -13.77
CA GLY A 274 1.21 -13.37 -13.65
C GLY A 274 0.67 -12.15 -12.88
N TYR A 275 -0.35 -12.34 -12.04
CA TYR A 275 -0.91 -11.34 -11.13
C TYR A 275 -0.51 -11.63 -9.68
N ARG A 276 -0.68 -10.63 -8.81
CA ARG A 276 -0.57 -10.83 -7.36
C ARG A 276 -1.93 -11.03 -6.74
N SER A 277 -1.99 -11.89 -5.73
CA SER A 277 -3.17 -12.16 -4.95
C SER A 277 -3.26 -11.24 -3.74
N GLY A 278 -4.39 -10.54 -3.62
CA GLY A 278 -4.82 -9.89 -2.39
C GLY A 278 -6.11 -10.54 -1.89
N VAL A 279 -6.31 -10.53 -0.57
CA VAL A 279 -7.59 -10.94 0.05
C VAL A 279 -8.07 -9.84 0.96
N TYR A 280 -9.29 -9.38 0.75
CA TYR A 280 -10.06 -8.57 1.68
C TYR A 280 -10.93 -9.46 2.57
N SER A 281 -10.93 -9.20 3.88
CA SER A 281 -11.90 -9.78 4.83
C SER A 281 -11.88 -9.04 6.18
N SER A 282 -12.80 -9.37 7.08
CA SER A 282 -12.70 -8.96 8.49
C SER A 282 -11.43 -9.51 9.14
N VAL A 283 -10.78 -8.69 9.97
CA VAL A 283 -9.58 -9.09 10.73
C VAL A 283 -9.82 -10.33 11.60
N SER A 284 -11.02 -10.47 12.16
CA SER A 284 -11.40 -11.58 13.06
C SER A 284 -11.91 -12.83 12.33
N ALA A 285 -12.12 -12.76 11.01
CA ALA A 285 -12.66 -13.86 10.21
C ALA A 285 -11.63 -14.36 9.20
N GLY A 286 -11.74 -13.97 7.93
CA GLY A 286 -10.89 -14.51 6.86
C GLY A 286 -9.41 -14.26 7.06
N ILE A 287 -9.02 -13.09 7.57
CA ILE A 287 -7.61 -12.76 7.78
C ILE A 287 -7.02 -13.58 8.95
N HIS A 288 -7.75 -13.70 10.06
CA HIS A 288 -7.38 -14.58 11.16
C HIS A 288 -7.31 -16.06 10.72
N ALA A 289 -8.28 -16.52 9.92
CA ALA A 289 -8.31 -17.90 9.43
C ALA A 289 -7.12 -18.21 8.51
N LEU A 290 -6.73 -17.28 7.63
CA LEU A 290 -5.53 -17.41 6.80
C LEU A 290 -4.27 -17.49 7.66
N ASP A 291 -4.11 -16.59 8.64
CA ASP A 291 -2.94 -16.60 9.53
C ASP A 291 -2.84 -17.89 10.34
N ASN A 292 -3.96 -18.35 10.92
CA ASN A 292 -4.01 -19.60 11.67
C ASN A 292 -3.69 -20.80 10.79
N ALA A 293 -4.19 -20.84 9.55
CA ALA A 293 -3.91 -21.93 8.63
C ALA A 293 -2.42 -21.99 8.25
N ASP A 294 -1.79 -20.85 7.98
CA ASP A 294 -0.35 -20.76 7.73
C ASP A 294 0.47 -21.17 8.95
N ASN A 295 0.03 -20.82 10.16
CA ASN A 295 0.71 -21.17 11.40
C ASN A 295 0.61 -22.66 11.75
N LEU A 296 -0.60 -23.21 11.69
CA LEU A 296 -0.91 -24.55 12.20
C LEU A 296 -0.72 -25.64 11.14
N SER A 297 -0.71 -25.27 9.86
CA SER A 297 -0.62 -26.21 8.74
C SER A 297 0.16 -25.60 7.56
N PRO A 298 1.42 -25.16 7.77
CA PRO A 298 2.21 -24.46 6.77
C PRO A 298 2.30 -25.27 5.46
N GLY A 299 2.10 -24.60 4.33
CA GLY A 299 2.11 -25.20 3.00
C GLY A 299 0.83 -25.94 2.59
N SER A 300 -0.16 -26.07 3.47
CA SER A 300 -1.45 -26.71 3.12
C SER A 300 -2.33 -25.86 2.22
N TYR A 301 -2.11 -24.55 2.23
CA TYR A 301 -2.83 -23.56 1.43
C TYR A 301 -1.82 -22.58 0.84
N VAL A 302 -2.09 -22.09 -0.36
CA VAL A 302 -1.30 -21.01 -0.97
C VAL A 302 -1.80 -19.68 -0.40
N MET A 303 -0.92 -19.00 0.34
CA MET A 303 -1.23 -17.72 0.99
C MET A 303 -1.23 -16.56 0.00
N PRO A 304 -2.14 -15.57 0.15
CA PRO A 304 -2.13 -14.38 -0.68
C PRO A 304 -0.87 -13.53 -0.45
N ASP A 305 -0.48 -12.74 -1.45
CA ASP A 305 0.67 -11.84 -1.38
C ASP A 305 0.40 -10.65 -0.45
N HIS A 306 -0.86 -10.25 -0.34
CA HIS A 306 -1.32 -9.14 0.50
C HIS A 306 -2.63 -9.47 1.21
N VAL A 307 -2.84 -8.80 2.34
CA VAL A 307 -4.14 -8.81 3.04
C VAL A 307 -4.69 -7.41 3.17
N TRP A 308 -5.99 -7.27 2.98
CA TRP A 308 -6.76 -6.07 3.24
C TRP A 308 -7.76 -6.39 4.35
N TYR A 309 -7.52 -5.91 5.56
CA TYR A 309 -8.35 -6.27 6.70
C TYR A 309 -9.29 -5.14 7.09
N ALA A 310 -10.57 -5.48 7.29
CA ALA A 310 -11.52 -4.60 7.94
C ALA A 310 -11.35 -4.68 9.47
N TRP A 311 -11.04 -3.55 10.08
CA TRP A 311 -11.00 -3.37 11.52
C TRP A 311 -11.28 -1.90 11.87
N TYR A 312 -12.52 -1.58 12.18
CA TYR A 312 -12.97 -0.18 12.31
C TYR A 312 -12.54 0.50 13.62
N ASN A 313 -11.24 0.59 13.87
CA ASN A 313 -10.65 1.11 15.09
C ASN A 313 -10.29 2.61 15.00
N GLY A 314 -10.55 3.27 13.85
CA GLY A 314 -10.25 4.67 13.61
C GLY A 314 -8.76 5.02 13.49
N ARG A 315 -7.88 4.02 13.36
CA ARG A 315 -6.42 4.22 13.29
C ARG A 315 -5.92 4.01 11.87
N ALA A 316 -5.44 5.10 11.27
CA ALA A 316 -4.82 5.08 9.96
C ALA A 316 -3.36 4.56 10.03
N ASP A 317 -3.21 3.26 10.28
CA ASP A 317 -1.96 2.51 10.24
C ASP A 317 -2.22 1.08 9.71
N VAL A 318 -1.19 0.23 9.66
CA VAL A 318 -1.31 -1.20 9.28
C VAL A 318 -1.02 -2.16 10.45
N ALA A 319 -1.19 -1.67 11.68
CA ALA A 319 -1.05 -2.51 12.86
C ALA A 319 -2.27 -3.42 13.00
N ILE A 320 -2.02 -4.67 13.35
CA ILE A 320 -3.05 -5.65 13.70
C ILE A 320 -2.79 -6.07 15.14
N ASP A 321 -3.85 -6.19 15.93
CA ASP A 321 -3.74 -6.74 17.28
C ASP A 321 -3.23 -8.20 17.20
N PRO A 322 -2.14 -8.55 17.91
CA PRO A 322 -1.57 -9.90 17.89
C PRO A 322 -2.53 -11.01 18.32
N GLN A 323 -3.67 -10.69 18.96
CA GLN A 323 -4.72 -11.67 19.23
C GLN A 323 -5.34 -12.25 17.93
N TRP A 324 -5.33 -11.48 16.84
CA TRP A 324 -5.92 -11.86 15.56
C TRP A 324 -4.88 -12.35 14.55
N VAL A 325 -3.74 -11.68 14.44
CA VAL A 325 -2.75 -12.02 13.41
C VAL A 325 -1.35 -11.88 13.99
N ARG A 326 -0.49 -12.88 13.78
CA ARG A 326 0.91 -12.84 14.20
C ARG A 326 1.58 -11.57 13.64
N PRO A 327 2.39 -10.83 14.43
CA PRO A 327 2.98 -9.58 13.98
C PRO A 327 3.79 -9.67 12.68
N SER A 328 4.43 -10.80 12.42
CA SER A 328 5.24 -11.07 11.23
C SER A 328 4.44 -11.36 9.96
N SER A 329 3.18 -11.78 10.08
CA SER A 329 2.38 -12.24 8.93
C SER A 329 1.99 -11.07 8.03
N TRP A 330 2.38 -11.13 6.76
CA TRP A 330 2.21 -10.02 5.81
C TRP A 330 2.82 -8.68 6.27
N GLU A 331 3.90 -8.68 7.06
CA GLU A 331 4.61 -7.43 7.38
C GLU A 331 5.02 -6.70 6.08
N GLY A 332 4.60 -5.43 5.94
CA GLY A 332 4.83 -4.63 4.74
C GLY A 332 3.93 -4.95 3.54
N GLN A 333 2.89 -5.76 3.73
CA GLN A 333 1.97 -6.23 2.69
C GLN A 333 0.49 -6.17 3.12
N ARG A 334 0.11 -5.09 3.82
CA ARG A 334 -1.19 -4.92 4.47
C ARG A 334 -1.94 -3.69 3.97
N VAL A 335 -3.25 -3.80 3.87
CA VAL A 335 -4.18 -2.67 3.75
C VAL A 335 -5.17 -2.77 4.91
N HIS A 336 -5.51 -1.66 5.53
CA HIS A 336 -6.37 -1.60 6.69
C HIS A 336 -7.55 -0.69 6.40
N GLN A 337 -8.76 -1.25 6.35
CA GLN A 337 -9.99 -0.46 6.35
C GLN A 337 -10.34 -0.09 7.78
N TYR A 338 -10.05 1.15 8.15
CA TYR A 338 -10.08 1.61 9.55
C TYR A 338 -11.34 2.39 9.91
N GLU A 339 -12.09 2.86 8.92
CA GLU A 339 -13.39 3.53 9.04
C GLU A 339 -14.25 3.17 7.81
N ALA A 340 -15.51 2.82 8.04
CA ALA A 340 -16.48 2.52 6.96
C ALA A 340 -17.54 3.63 6.84
N HIS A 341 -18.19 3.69 5.68
CA HIS A 341 -19.37 4.47 5.34
C HIS A 341 -19.29 5.94 5.75
N THR A 342 -18.15 6.57 5.49
CA THR A 342 -17.86 7.94 5.91
C THR A 342 -18.02 8.91 4.75
N SER A 343 -18.86 9.94 4.94
CA SER A 343 -18.89 11.08 4.02
C SER A 343 -17.65 11.95 4.22
N ALA A 344 -16.93 12.22 3.13
CA ALA A 344 -15.78 13.11 3.13
C ALA A 344 -15.88 14.10 1.98
N THR A 345 -15.36 15.31 2.18
CA THR A 345 -15.38 16.40 1.19
C THR A 345 -13.97 16.91 0.97
N TYR A 346 -13.52 16.92 -0.28
CA TYR A 346 -12.24 17.45 -0.69
C TYR A 346 -12.40 18.26 -1.98
N GLY A 347 -11.80 19.46 -2.03
CA GLY A 347 -11.93 20.35 -3.18
C GLY A 347 -13.38 20.79 -3.44
N GLY A 348 -14.22 20.83 -2.39
CA GLY A 348 -15.64 21.14 -2.50
C GLY A 348 -16.53 19.98 -2.97
N VAL A 349 -15.95 18.81 -3.26
CA VAL A 349 -16.68 17.65 -3.79
C VAL A 349 -16.76 16.54 -2.75
N SER A 350 -17.96 16.00 -2.53
CA SER A 350 -18.22 14.95 -1.53
C SER A 350 -18.28 13.56 -2.14
N LEU A 351 -17.81 12.57 -1.37
CA LEU A 351 -17.99 11.13 -1.61
C LEU A 351 -18.29 10.43 -0.28
N THR A 352 -19.12 9.39 -0.32
CA THR A 352 -19.19 8.39 0.74
C THR A 352 -18.14 7.33 0.44
N ILE A 353 -17.24 7.11 1.38
CA ILE A 353 -16.08 6.23 1.24
C ILE A 353 -15.89 5.36 2.46
N ASP A 354 -15.18 4.25 2.27
CA ASP A 354 -14.46 3.58 3.33
C ASP A 354 -13.01 4.07 3.30
N ARG A 355 -12.43 4.32 4.47
CA ARG A 355 -11.07 4.85 4.60
C ARG A 355 -10.09 3.74 4.88
N ASN A 356 -9.02 3.77 4.10
CA ASN A 356 -7.99 2.75 4.12
C ASN A 356 -6.60 3.34 4.37
N PHE A 357 -5.76 2.60 5.06
CA PHE A 357 -4.33 2.86 5.10
C PHE A 357 -3.58 1.65 4.54
N MET A 358 -2.73 1.88 3.56
CA MET A 358 -2.03 0.81 2.84
C MET A 358 -0.54 0.87 3.14
N GLU A 359 0.08 -0.29 3.35
CA GLU A 359 1.50 -0.54 3.32
C GLU A 359 1.76 -1.76 2.45
N ILE A 360 2.25 -1.54 1.23
CA ILE A 360 2.54 -2.59 0.25
C ILE A 360 4.00 -2.52 -0.19
N ASP A 361 4.55 -3.68 -0.51
CA ASP A 361 5.93 -3.87 -0.95
C ASP A 361 6.97 -3.29 0.01
N GLY A 362 6.72 -3.44 1.31
CA GLY A 362 7.59 -2.93 2.38
C GLY A 362 7.49 -1.42 2.58
N GLY A 363 6.48 -0.78 2.00
CA GLY A 363 6.15 0.61 2.26
C GLY A 363 6.98 1.64 1.52
N ALA A 364 6.76 2.91 1.88
CA ALA A 364 7.43 4.06 1.25
C ALA A 364 8.95 4.05 1.51
N GLN A 365 9.75 3.89 0.46
CA GLN A 365 11.20 3.72 0.57
C GLN A 365 11.96 5.08 0.63
N PRO A 366 12.66 5.40 1.73
CA PRO A 366 13.50 6.59 1.80
C PRO A 366 14.71 6.47 0.85
N PRO A 367 15.27 7.59 0.37
CA PRO A 367 16.47 7.56 -0.47
C PRO A 367 17.67 6.99 0.31
N ARG A 368 18.48 6.16 -0.36
CA ARG A 368 19.69 5.50 0.19
C ARG A 368 20.66 6.44 0.94
N SER A 369 20.69 7.72 0.58
CA SER A 369 21.48 8.74 1.26
C SER A 369 20.77 10.08 1.26
N THR A 370 20.74 10.73 2.41
CA THR A 370 20.33 12.13 2.52
C THR A 370 21.51 13.09 2.29
N ARG A 371 22.76 12.61 2.21
CA ARG A 371 23.94 13.46 2.01
C ARG A 371 24.04 13.99 0.58
N LEU A 372 24.63 15.17 0.41
CA LEU A 372 24.93 15.77 -0.90
C LEU A 372 26.44 16.01 -1.06
N CYS A 373 26.90 16.16 -2.31
CA CYS A 373 28.29 16.51 -2.67
C CYS A 373 29.36 15.69 -1.91
N GLY A 374 29.37 14.36 -2.08
CA GLY A 374 30.41 13.51 -1.50
C GLY A 374 30.39 13.50 0.04
N ARG A 375 29.24 13.18 0.63
CA ARG A 375 29.00 13.04 2.09
C ARG A 375 28.83 14.33 2.90
N THR A 376 28.64 15.49 2.28
CA THR A 376 28.29 16.72 3.01
C THR A 376 26.91 16.55 3.67
N ARG A 377 26.87 16.68 5.00
CA ARG A 377 25.60 16.75 5.76
C ARG A 377 24.93 18.08 5.43
N VAL A 378 23.72 18.01 4.89
CA VAL A 378 22.92 19.20 4.55
C VAL A 378 21.69 19.34 5.44
N ASP A 379 21.34 18.30 6.21
CA ASP A 379 20.13 18.27 7.05
C ASP A 379 20.39 18.91 8.42
N PHE A 380 20.04 20.19 8.53
CA PHE A 380 20.11 20.95 9.78
C PHE A 380 18.71 21.27 10.31
N ARG A 381 18.59 21.50 11.62
CA ARG A 381 17.33 21.94 12.26
C ARG A 381 16.91 23.35 11.84
N THR A 382 17.90 24.18 11.53
CA THR A 382 17.72 25.58 11.10
C THR A 382 18.71 25.90 10.00
N TYR A 383 18.39 26.85 9.12
CA TYR A 383 19.30 27.39 8.12
C TYR A 383 19.48 28.90 8.38
N PRO A 384 20.58 29.32 9.04
CA PRO A 384 20.78 30.71 9.39
C PRO A 384 21.11 31.55 8.16
N ARG A 385 20.93 32.86 8.31
CA ARG A 385 21.36 33.83 7.31
C ARG A 385 22.89 33.82 7.18
N LEU A 386 23.40 33.47 6.02
CA LEU A 386 24.83 33.56 5.70
C LEU A 386 25.13 34.81 4.87
N LYS A 387 26.29 35.43 5.11
CA LYS A 387 26.76 36.65 4.45
C LYS A 387 28.25 36.52 4.10
N PRO A 388 28.82 37.39 3.25
CA PRO A 388 30.26 37.43 3.04
C PRO A 388 31.03 37.41 4.36
N GLY A 389 32.08 36.58 4.42
CA GLY A 389 32.84 36.31 5.65
C GLY A 389 32.28 35.21 6.56
N SER A 390 31.05 34.72 6.33
CA SER A 390 30.54 33.52 7.03
C SER A 390 31.39 32.29 6.72
N ARG A 391 31.70 31.48 7.74
CA ARG A 391 32.57 30.29 7.63
C ARG A 391 31.91 29.03 8.21
N GLY A 392 32.45 27.87 7.86
CA GLY A 392 32.14 26.57 8.47
C GLY A 392 31.14 25.71 7.71
N VAL A 393 30.61 24.68 8.39
CA VAL A 393 29.83 23.60 7.76
C VAL A 393 28.57 24.09 7.03
N ARG A 394 27.95 25.17 7.51
CA ARG A 394 26.74 25.76 6.90
C ARG A 394 27.06 26.48 5.61
N THR A 395 28.19 27.19 5.56
CA THR A 395 28.71 27.77 4.32
C THR A 395 29.12 26.70 3.33
N LYS A 396 29.75 25.61 3.80
CA LYS A 396 30.08 24.46 2.94
C LYS A 396 28.84 23.81 2.35
N THR A 397 27.76 23.76 3.14
CA THR A 397 26.44 23.32 2.66
C THR A 397 25.87 24.27 1.61
N LEU A 398 25.94 25.58 1.83
CA LEU A 398 25.49 26.57 0.85
C LEU A 398 26.23 26.38 -0.48
N GLN A 399 27.56 26.26 -0.43
CA GLN A 399 28.39 25.98 -1.59
C GLN A 399 27.97 24.68 -2.31
N CYS A 400 27.69 23.60 -1.56
CA CYS A 400 27.21 22.35 -2.13
C CYS A 400 25.85 22.50 -2.83
N VAL A 401 24.88 23.14 -2.18
CA VAL A 401 23.54 23.33 -2.74
C VAL A 401 23.59 24.28 -3.95
N LEU A 402 24.37 25.36 -3.90
CA LEU A 402 24.62 26.22 -5.05
C LEU A 402 25.31 25.48 -6.20
N ARG A 403 26.21 24.53 -5.91
CA ARG A 403 26.84 23.72 -6.96
C ARG A 403 25.80 22.88 -7.69
N LYS A 404 24.91 22.23 -6.93
CA LYS A 404 23.85 21.39 -7.49
C LYS A 404 22.78 22.20 -8.22
N ASN A 405 22.38 23.35 -7.66
CA ASN A 405 21.15 24.02 -8.06
C ASN A 405 21.38 25.40 -8.70
N ALA A 406 22.61 25.93 -8.70
CA ALA A 406 22.94 27.28 -9.17
C ALA A 406 24.28 27.37 -9.94
N ARG A 407 24.79 26.25 -10.48
CA ARG A 407 26.02 26.18 -11.30
C ARG A 407 27.29 26.72 -10.63
N TYR A 408 27.38 26.72 -9.30
CA TYR A 408 28.60 27.14 -8.59
C TYR A 408 29.74 26.12 -8.79
N ARG A 409 30.87 26.58 -9.36
CA ARG A 409 32.05 25.73 -9.67
C ARG A 409 33.23 25.91 -8.71
N GLY A 410 33.16 26.84 -7.76
CA GLY A 410 34.23 27.07 -6.76
C GLY A 410 34.34 25.96 -5.73
N LYS A 411 35.35 26.01 -4.85
CA LYS A 411 35.65 24.97 -3.83
C LYS A 411 34.54 24.84 -2.77
N LEU A 412 34.46 23.67 -2.12
CA LEU A 412 33.60 23.42 -0.94
C LEU A 412 34.42 23.55 0.36
N ASP A 413 35.08 24.69 0.53
CA ASP A 413 35.98 24.98 1.65
C ASP A 413 35.26 25.57 2.87
N GLY A 414 33.96 25.84 2.78
CA GLY A 414 33.18 26.45 3.84
C GLY A 414 33.46 27.93 4.03
N GLN A 415 34.00 28.64 3.05
CA GLN A 415 34.21 30.08 3.09
C GLN A 415 33.24 30.85 2.18
N PHE A 416 32.55 31.86 2.71
CA PHE A 416 31.64 32.68 1.92
C PHE A 416 32.45 33.80 1.27
N ASP A 417 33.13 33.45 0.18
CA ASP A 417 34.01 34.31 -0.61
C ASP A 417 33.24 35.10 -1.70
N ARG A 418 34.00 35.81 -2.56
CA ARG A 418 33.45 36.55 -3.71
C ARG A 418 32.73 35.64 -4.71
N GLY A 419 33.19 34.40 -4.88
CA GLY A 419 32.58 33.40 -5.76
C GLY A 419 31.21 32.95 -5.25
N VAL A 420 31.09 32.67 -3.95
CA VAL A 420 29.82 32.36 -3.30
C VAL A 420 28.87 33.56 -3.36
N LEU A 421 29.36 34.77 -3.09
CA LEU A 421 28.54 36.00 -3.21
C LEU A 421 27.98 36.17 -4.62
N LYS A 422 28.81 36.01 -5.66
CA LYS A 422 28.37 36.06 -7.06
C LYS A 422 27.30 35.00 -7.32
N ALA A 423 27.54 33.76 -6.91
CA ALA A 423 26.59 32.66 -7.11
C ALA A 423 25.25 32.89 -6.41
N VAL A 424 25.24 33.39 -5.16
CA VAL A 424 24.01 33.73 -4.44
C VAL A 424 23.25 34.84 -5.14
N ARG A 425 23.92 35.93 -5.56
CA ARG A 425 23.26 37.03 -6.28
C ARG A 425 22.69 36.58 -7.64
N THR A 426 23.43 35.75 -8.37
CA THR A 426 22.95 35.17 -9.63
C THR A 426 21.74 34.28 -9.40
N PHE A 427 21.77 33.43 -8.37
CA PHE A 427 20.62 32.60 -8.03
C PHE A 427 19.40 33.44 -7.66
N GLN A 428 19.57 34.43 -6.77
CA GLN A 428 18.48 35.31 -6.35
C GLN A 428 17.81 36.00 -7.54
N ARG A 429 18.61 36.56 -8.46
CA ARG A 429 18.10 37.24 -9.65
C ARG A 429 17.35 36.33 -10.61
N ARG A 430 17.75 35.05 -10.73
CA ARG A 430 17.11 34.08 -11.63
C ARG A 430 15.81 33.48 -11.09
N HIS A 431 15.55 33.67 -9.81
CA HIS A 431 14.40 33.10 -9.09
C HIS A 431 13.55 34.21 -8.46
N ASP A 432 13.68 35.43 -8.99
CA ASP A 432 12.92 36.62 -8.57
C ASP A 432 12.93 36.88 -7.06
N LEU A 433 14.06 36.53 -6.42
CA LEU A 433 14.32 36.84 -5.03
C LEU A 433 14.98 38.21 -4.92
N ARG A 434 14.76 38.88 -3.78
CA ARG A 434 15.51 40.10 -3.45
C ARG A 434 17.02 39.83 -3.47
N VAL A 435 17.74 40.52 -4.35
CA VAL A 435 19.17 40.31 -4.61
C VAL A 435 20.03 40.94 -3.51
N THR A 436 20.06 40.31 -2.34
CA THR A 436 20.83 40.80 -1.18
C THR A 436 22.28 40.31 -1.17
N GLY A 437 22.60 39.24 -1.92
CA GLY A 437 23.86 38.52 -1.81
C GLY A 437 24.05 37.77 -0.48
N ARG A 438 23.00 37.70 0.35
CA ARG A 438 22.96 36.95 1.60
C ARG A 438 22.09 35.71 1.39
N ALA A 439 22.51 34.55 1.88
CA ALA A 439 21.67 33.36 1.87
C ALA A 439 20.75 33.37 3.10
N ASP A 440 19.61 34.06 2.98
CA ASP A 440 18.55 34.14 3.99
C ASP A 440 17.51 33.01 3.86
N ALA A 441 16.48 33.02 4.70
CA ALA A 441 15.46 31.97 4.72
C ALA A 441 14.75 31.79 3.37
N ALA A 442 14.45 32.88 2.65
CA ALA A 442 13.84 32.81 1.32
C ALA A 442 14.80 32.16 0.32
N THR A 443 16.07 32.59 0.33
CA THR A 443 17.11 32.01 -0.53
C THR A 443 17.33 30.51 -0.26
N TRP A 444 17.40 30.10 1.00
CA TRP A 444 17.51 28.67 1.36
C TRP A 444 16.29 27.85 0.92
N THR A 445 15.08 28.40 1.11
CA THR A 445 13.83 27.73 0.73
C THR A 445 13.81 27.43 -0.77
N ALA A 446 14.10 28.46 -1.59
CA ALA A 446 14.20 28.36 -3.04
C ALA A 446 15.32 27.41 -3.49
N LEU A 447 16.50 27.49 -2.88
CA LEU A 447 17.62 26.61 -3.19
C LEU A 447 17.26 25.14 -3.00
N PHE A 448 16.60 24.78 -1.89
CA PHE A 448 16.18 23.38 -1.67
C PHE A 448 15.01 22.96 -2.55
N ALA A 449 14.13 23.91 -2.92
CA ALA A 449 12.94 23.62 -3.70
C ALA A 449 13.24 23.38 -5.18
N LYS A 450 14.48 23.60 -5.66
CA LYS A 450 14.80 23.51 -7.08
C LYS A 450 14.80 22.08 -7.62
N GLY A 451 14.14 21.89 -8.76
CA GLY A 451 14.09 20.64 -9.55
C GLY A 451 12.67 20.41 -10.08
N SER A 452 12.32 19.16 -10.36
CA SER A 452 10.95 18.75 -10.73
C SER A 452 9.92 19.11 -9.66
N THR A 453 8.66 19.25 -10.07
CA THR A 453 7.53 19.66 -9.22
C THR A 453 6.42 18.59 -9.18
N PRO A 454 6.74 17.34 -8.78
CA PRO A 454 5.72 16.29 -8.73
C PRO A 454 4.69 16.59 -7.64
N MET A 455 3.47 16.10 -7.82
CA MET A 455 2.50 16.10 -6.73
C MET A 455 3.00 15.22 -5.59
N LEU A 456 2.95 15.72 -4.35
CA LEU A 456 3.33 14.93 -3.17
C LEU A 456 2.20 14.90 -2.14
N LYS A 457 1.84 13.68 -1.74
CA LYS A 457 0.91 13.35 -0.64
C LYS A 457 1.62 12.53 0.42
N VAL A 458 0.93 12.22 1.51
CA VAL A 458 1.43 11.25 2.50
C VAL A 458 1.75 9.93 1.80
N GLY A 459 2.92 9.38 2.11
CA GLY A 459 3.49 8.20 1.45
C GLY A 459 4.41 8.50 0.27
N ALA A 460 4.38 9.70 -0.29
CA ALA A 460 5.33 10.08 -1.34
C ALA A 460 6.77 10.08 -0.79
N ALA A 461 7.72 9.52 -1.54
CA ALA A 461 9.08 9.30 -1.07
C ALA A 461 10.16 9.74 -2.07
N GLY A 462 11.43 9.63 -1.66
CA GLY A 462 12.60 9.89 -2.48
C GLY A 462 13.09 11.35 -2.46
N GLN A 463 13.79 11.74 -3.53
CA GLN A 463 14.46 13.05 -3.62
C GLN A 463 13.48 14.25 -3.61
N PRO A 464 12.31 14.21 -4.28
CA PRO A 464 11.33 15.29 -4.16
C PRO A 464 10.85 15.50 -2.72
N ALA A 465 10.58 14.43 -1.97
CA ALA A 465 10.20 14.51 -0.56
C ALA A 465 11.31 15.13 0.32
N LEU A 466 12.59 14.76 0.09
CA LEU A 466 13.72 15.41 0.77
C LEU A 466 13.80 16.91 0.47
N ARG A 467 13.63 17.30 -0.80
CA ARG A 467 13.62 18.70 -1.21
C ARG A 467 12.52 19.47 -0.49
N LEU A 468 11.29 18.96 -0.51
CA LEU A 468 10.15 19.54 0.21
C LEU A 468 10.48 19.73 1.69
N GLN A 469 10.94 18.68 2.38
CA GLN A 469 11.19 18.72 3.82
C GLN A 469 12.31 19.71 4.18
N ARG A 470 13.35 19.83 3.34
CA ARG A 470 14.41 20.83 3.52
C ARG A 470 13.91 22.25 3.27
N SER A 471 13.10 22.45 2.24
CA SER A 471 12.46 23.73 1.97
C SER A 471 11.54 24.15 3.11
N LEU A 472 10.72 23.24 3.65
CA LEU A 472 9.88 23.49 4.83
C LEU A 472 10.72 23.89 6.05
N ARG A 473 11.85 23.22 6.31
CA ARG A 473 12.77 23.62 7.38
C ARG A 473 13.37 25.01 7.17
N ALA A 474 13.79 25.31 5.94
CA ALA A 474 14.29 26.64 5.58
C ALA A 474 13.21 27.73 5.71
N ALA A 475 11.96 27.37 5.42
CA ALA A 475 10.77 28.20 5.59
C ALA A 475 10.39 28.43 7.07
N GLY A 476 10.98 27.67 8.00
CA GLY A 476 10.78 27.82 9.45
C GLY A 476 10.03 26.67 10.13
N PHE A 477 9.61 25.64 9.40
CA PHE A 477 8.94 24.46 9.95
C PHE A 477 9.94 23.46 10.53
N ARG A 478 10.56 23.84 11.66
CA ARG A 478 11.71 23.14 12.29
C ARG A 478 11.43 21.70 12.74
N SER A 479 10.17 21.31 12.92
CA SER A 479 9.75 19.98 13.39
C SER A 479 9.71 18.92 12.29
N VAL A 480 9.60 19.32 11.02
CA VAL A 480 9.67 18.42 9.86
C VAL A 480 11.03 17.72 9.86
N LYS A 481 11.14 16.41 9.63
CA LYS A 481 12.44 15.71 9.52
C LYS A 481 12.72 15.40 8.03
N PRO A 482 13.93 15.64 7.49
CA PRO A 482 14.28 15.30 6.10
C PRO A 482 14.54 13.80 5.95
N THR A 483 13.51 12.98 6.12
CA THR A 483 13.58 11.52 5.97
C THR A 483 13.51 11.09 4.50
N GLY A 484 12.96 11.95 3.64
CA GLY A 484 12.65 11.60 2.26
C GLY A 484 11.38 10.79 2.13
N VAL A 485 10.51 10.79 3.14
CA VAL A 485 9.15 10.22 3.12
C VAL A 485 8.19 11.27 3.67
N VAL A 486 7.14 11.60 2.92
CA VAL A 486 6.09 12.53 3.35
C VAL A 486 5.17 11.81 4.33
N THR A 487 5.16 12.30 5.57
CA THR A 487 4.28 11.81 6.65
C THR A 487 3.18 12.83 6.95
N ASP A 488 2.22 12.50 7.81
CA ASP A 488 1.20 13.46 8.27
C ASP A 488 1.80 14.71 8.91
N ARG A 489 2.94 14.56 9.58
CA ARG A 489 3.68 15.71 10.12
C ARG A 489 4.19 16.63 9.02
N THR A 490 4.60 16.06 7.89
CA THR A 490 5.02 16.84 6.71
C THR A 490 3.80 17.49 6.05
N ALA A 491 2.72 16.74 5.82
CA ALA A 491 1.47 17.27 5.25
C ALA A 491 0.87 18.39 6.11
N THR A 492 0.91 18.26 7.44
CA THR A 492 0.50 19.33 8.38
C THR A 492 1.35 20.59 8.23
N ALA A 493 2.67 20.45 8.02
CA ALA A 493 3.53 21.60 7.77
C ALA A 493 3.27 22.23 6.40
N VAL A 494 2.97 21.43 5.37
CA VAL A 494 2.53 21.91 4.05
C VAL A 494 1.22 22.70 4.17
N ARG A 495 0.23 22.17 4.89
CA ARG A 495 -1.05 22.85 5.14
C ARG A 495 -0.85 24.23 5.76
N ARG A 496 -0.01 24.31 6.79
CA ARG A 496 0.33 25.58 7.45
C ARG A 496 1.09 26.55 6.55
N LEU A 497 1.96 26.04 5.67
CA LEU A 497 2.63 26.85 4.65
C LEU A 497 1.60 27.41 3.66
N GLN A 498 0.72 26.56 3.12
CA GLN A 498 -0.32 26.96 2.18
C GLN A 498 -1.21 28.06 2.76
N GLN A 499 -1.67 27.91 4.01
CA GLN A 499 -2.42 28.95 4.73
C GLN A 499 -1.68 30.29 4.79
N ARG A 500 -0.37 30.29 5.11
CA ARG A 500 0.44 31.53 5.14
C ARG A 500 0.60 32.17 3.76
N LEU A 501 0.53 31.36 2.71
CA LEU A 501 0.71 31.80 1.33
C LEU A 501 -0.59 32.21 0.65
N GLY A 502 -1.74 32.03 1.31
CA GLY A 502 -3.07 32.21 0.70
C GLY A 502 -3.39 31.17 -0.37
N LEU A 503 -2.80 29.96 -0.26
CA LEU A 503 -3.12 28.82 -1.11
C LEU A 503 -4.12 27.90 -0.41
N ASP A 504 -4.79 27.04 -1.18
CA ASP A 504 -5.65 26.00 -0.63
C ASP A 504 -4.88 25.11 0.35
N ALA A 505 -5.36 25.07 1.59
CA ALA A 505 -4.71 24.39 2.69
C ALA A 505 -5.03 22.89 2.68
N THR A 506 -4.68 22.19 1.61
CA THR A 506 -4.98 20.76 1.39
C THR A 506 -3.99 19.84 2.09
N GLY A 507 -2.75 20.32 2.31
CA GLY A 507 -1.63 19.49 2.74
C GLY A 507 -1.00 18.67 1.61
N VAL A 508 -1.57 18.73 0.40
CA VAL A 508 -1.03 18.14 -0.84
C VAL A 508 -0.11 19.16 -1.51
N VAL A 509 1.10 18.76 -1.87
CA VAL A 509 2.04 19.64 -2.57
C VAL A 509 1.72 19.61 -4.06
N THR A 510 1.12 20.67 -4.58
CA THR A 510 0.82 20.87 -6.00
C THR A 510 1.90 21.72 -6.69
N ALA A 511 1.74 21.96 -8.00
CA ALA A 511 2.59 22.85 -8.77
C ALA A 511 2.67 24.27 -8.16
N ASP A 512 1.56 24.79 -7.63
CA ASP A 512 1.52 26.11 -6.99
C ASP A 512 2.32 26.15 -5.69
N THR A 513 2.23 25.09 -4.89
CA THR A 513 3.02 24.96 -3.66
C THR A 513 4.52 24.92 -4.00
N TRP A 514 4.90 24.17 -5.03
CA TRP A 514 6.28 24.15 -5.52
C TRP A 514 6.75 25.49 -6.06
N SER A 515 5.91 26.14 -6.88
CA SER A 515 6.20 27.46 -7.44
C SER A 515 6.47 28.48 -6.33
N ALA A 516 5.62 28.53 -5.31
CA ALA A 516 5.81 29.41 -4.17
C ALA A 516 7.15 29.15 -3.44
N LEU A 517 7.46 27.88 -3.16
CA LEU A 517 8.72 27.50 -2.53
C LEU A 517 9.94 27.83 -3.39
N GLN A 518 9.87 27.65 -4.71
CA GLN A 518 10.96 27.94 -5.65
C GLN A 518 11.24 29.44 -5.79
N HIS A 519 10.24 30.30 -5.53
CA HIS A 519 10.39 31.75 -5.41
C HIS A 519 10.60 32.20 -3.96
N GLY A 520 10.93 31.26 -3.06
CA GLY A 520 11.30 31.57 -1.68
C GLY A 520 10.17 32.13 -0.80
N ARG A 521 8.91 32.02 -1.25
CA ARG A 521 7.72 32.37 -0.45
C ARG A 521 7.55 31.34 0.68
N ARG A 522 7.23 31.78 1.89
CA ARG A 522 7.24 30.93 3.09
C ARG A 522 6.43 31.44 4.29
#